data_AF-A0A7K2VI99-F1
#
_entry.id   AF-A0A7K2VI99-F1
#
_cell.length_a   1.000
_cell.length_b   1.000
_cell.length_c   1.000
_cell.angle_alpha   90.00
_cell.angle_beta   90.00
_cell.angle_gamma   90.00
#
_symmetry.space_group_name_H-M   'P 1'
#
loop_
_entity.id
_entity.type
_entity.pdbx_description
1 polymer ?
#
loop_
_entity_poly.entity_id
_entity_poly.type
_entity_poly.pdbx_seq_one_letter_code
_entity_poly.pdbx_strand_id
1 'polypeptide(L)' 'MPPCFRWENSGKVSSETLKAGAAHVQANVMELRPSGLVPLPVFHATRDRDITLVRS' A
#
# COMPACT_ATOMS: atom_id res chain seq x y z
N MET A 1 -7.36 -6.12 -27.51
CA MET A 1 -6.35 -5.87 -26.46
C MET A 1 -7.06 -5.32 -25.23
N PRO A 2 -6.88 -5.89 -24.03
CA PRO A 2 -7.42 -5.29 -22.81
C PRO A 2 -6.73 -3.94 -22.53
N PRO A 3 -7.45 -2.96 -21.95
CA PRO A 3 -6.87 -1.67 -21.59
C PRO A 3 -5.78 -1.85 -20.53
N CYS A 4 -4.63 -1.20 -20.74
CA CYS A 4 -3.57 -1.13 -19.73
C CYS A 4 -3.93 -0.05 -18.70
N PHE A 5 -4.11 -0.44 -17.44
CA PHE A 5 -4.33 0.50 -16.34
C PHE A 5 -3.00 0.79 -15.67
N ARG A 6 -2.67 2.08 -15.50
CA ARG A 6 -1.51 2.50 -14.72
C ARG A 6 -1.94 2.64 -13.26
N TRP A 7 -1.13 2.10 -12.36
CA TRP A 7 -1.30 2.34 -10.93
C TRP A 7 -1.03 3.80 -10.59
N GLU A 8 -1.93 4.41 -9.83
CA GLU A 8 -1.79 5.77 -9.29
C GLU A 8 -1.76 5.72 -7.75
N ASN A 9 -0.81 6.44 -7.15
CA ASN A 9 -0.72 6.55 -5.70
C ASN A 9 -1.63 7.68 -5.19
N SER A 10 -2.67 7.33 -4.44
CA SER A 10 -3.61 8.28 -3.83
C SER A 10 -3.26 8.65 -2.37
N GLY A 11 -2.29 7.97 -1.76
CA GLY A 11 -1.88 8.18 -0.38
C GLY A 11 -1.11 9.50 -0.20
N LYS A 12 -1.51 10.28 0.81
CA LYS A 12 -0.77 11.47 1.24
C LYS A 12 -0.20 11.23 2.64
N VAL A 13 1.10 11.39 2.80
CA VAL A 13 1.78 11.26 4.10
C VAL A 13 2.51 12.58 4.38
N SER A 14 2.26 13.19 5.53
CA SER A 14 2.99 14.40 5.93
C SER A 14 4.35 14.04 6.54
N SER A 15 5.38 14.87 6.31
CA SER A 15 6.74 14.58 6.81
C SER A 15 6.84 14.57 8.35
N GLU A 16 5.89 15.20 9.04
CA GLU A 16 5.76 15.19 10.50
C GLU A 16 5.18 13.87 11.04
N THR A 17 4.52 13.07 10.19
CA THR A 17 3.94 11.78 10.60
C THR A 17 5.01 10.69 10.72
N LEU A 18 6.08 10.77 9.94
CA LEU A 18 7.14 9.77 9.90
C LEU A 18 8.48 10.33 10.38
N LYS A 19 9.14 9.61 11.28
CA LYS A 19 10.49 9.96 11.76
C LYS A 19 11.53 9.20 10.96
N ALA A 20 12.62 9.87 10.60
CA ALA A 20 13.78 9.21 9.98
C ALA A 20 14.35 8.13 10.92
N GLY A 21 14.81 7.02 10.34
CA GLY A 21 15.32 5.87 11.08
C GLY A 21 14.90 4.52 10.49
N ALA A 22 15.16 3.44 11.22
CA ALA A 22 14.75 2.09 10.82
C ALA A 22 13.23 1.97 10.81
N ALA A 23 12.68 1.39 9.75
CA ALA A 23 11.26 1.16 9.58
C ALA A 23 11.01 -0.21 8.94
N HIS A 24 9.96 -0.88 9.42
CA HIS A 24 9.42 -2.08 8.80
C HIS A 24 8.24 -1.68 7.91
N VAL A 25 8.26 -2.11 6.65
CA VAL A 25 7.22 -1.78 5.67
C VAL A 25 6.59 -3.05 5.14
N GLN A 26 5.25 -3.09 5.18
CA GLN A 26 4.45 -4.12 4.53
C GLN A 26 3.70 -3.51 3.35
N ALA A 27 3.81 -4.15 2.19
CA ALA A 27 3.08 -3.82 0.98
C ALA A 27 2.12 -4.97 0.62
N ASN A 28 0.85 -4.64 0.39
CA ASN A 28 -0.18 -5.61 0.05
C ASN A 28 -0.81 -5.28 -1.30
N VAL A 29 -0.94 -6.27 -2.19
CA VAL A 29 -1.79 -6.20 -3.39
C VAL A 29 -3.07 -6.94 -3.07
N MET A 30 -4.20 -6.25 -3.13
CA MET A 30 -5.51 -6.83 -2.81
C MET A 30 -6.59 -6.38 -3.79
N GLU A 31 -7.63 -7.20 -3.90
CA GLU A 31 -8.88 -6.89 -4.58
C GLU A 31 -9.98 -6.72 -3.53
N LEU A 32 -10.84 -5.71 -3.70
CA LEU A 32 -12.06 -5.58 -2.90
C LEU A 32 -13.18 -6.36 -3.56
N ARG A 33 -13.67 -7.41 -2.90
CA ARG A 33 -14.77 -8.25 -3.40
C ARG A 33 -16.07 -7.93 -2.66
N PRO A 34 -17.22 -7.83 -3.36
CA PRO A 34 -18.51 -7.66 -2.70
C PRO A 34 -18.79 -8.82 -1.74
N SER A 35 -19.15 -8.52 -0.49
CA SER A 35 -19.55 -9.51 0.50
C SER A 35 -20.65 -8.95 1.39
N GLY A 36 -21.91 -9.23 1.05
CA GLY A 36 -23.04 -8.60 1.71
C GLY A 36 -23.04 -7.09 1.49
N LEU A 37 -23.12 -6.30 2.57
CA LEU A 37 -23.20 -4.84 2.51
C LEU A 37 -21.84 -4.13 2.35
N VAL A 38 -20.73 -4.82 2.59
CA VAL A 38 -19.40 -4.19 2.63
C VAL A 38 -18.43 -4.99 1.76
N PRO A 39 -17.64 -4.36 0.88
CA PRO A 39 -16.59 -5.06 0.17
C PRO A 39 -15.50 -5.53 1.15
N LEU A 40 -15.06 -6.78 1.00
CA LEU A 40 -13.98 -7.34 1.80
C LEU A 40 -12.69 -7.47 0.98
N PRO A 41 -11.52 -7.24 1.60
CA PRO A 41 -10.24 -7.39 0.92
C PRO A 41 -9.88 -8.87 0.74
N VAL A 42 -9.42 -9.21 -0.46
CA VAL A 42 -8.77 -10.47 -0.78
C VAL A 42 -7.32 -10.17 -1.16
N PHE A 43 -6.39 -10.66 -0.36
CA PHE A 43 -4.96 -10.44 -0.56
C PHE A 43 -4.42 -11.42 -1.61
N HIS A 44 -3.72 -10.88 -2.61
CA HIS A 44 -3.04 -11.67 -3.65
C HIS A 44 -1.55 -11.77 -3.40
N ALA A 45 -0.95 -10.74 -2.83
CA ALA A 45 0.45 -10.72 -2.47
C ALA A 45 0.68 -9.82 -1.26
N THR A 46 1.56 -10.27 -0.37
CA THR A 46 2.09 -9.50 0.75
C THR A 46 3.61 -9.54 0.67
N ARG A 47 4.23 -8.40 0.92
CA ARG A 47 5.68 -8.27 0.96
C ARG A 47 6.11 -7.39 2.11
N ASP A 48 7.02 -7.91 2.91
CA ASP A 48 7.64 -7.21 4.01
C ASP A 48 9.06 -6.80 3.67
N ARG A 49 9.48 -5.65 4.20
CA ARG A 49 10.84 -5.16 4.03
C ARG A 49 11.23 -4.19 5.13
N ASP A 50 12.39 -4.44 5.72
CA ASP A 50 13.06 -3.47 6.57
C ASP A 50 13.81 -2.45 5.70
N ILE A 51 13.62 -1.18 6.00
CA ILE A 51 14.23 -0.04 5.30
C ILE A 51 14.77 0.99 6.30
N THR A 52 15.60 1.89 5.81
CA THR A 52 15.96 3.12 6.53
C THR A 52 15.23 4.29 5.88
N LEU A 53 14.34 4.94 6.62
CA LEU A 53 13.64 6.13 6.18
C LEU A 53 14.57 7.35 6.28
N VAL A 54 14.72 8.07 5.17
CA VAL A 54 15.48 9.31 5.07
C VAL A 54 14.55 10.51 5.00
N ARG A 55 15.02 11.69 5.42
CA ARG A 55 14.29 12.95 5.22
C ARG A 55 14.35 13.34 3.74
N SER A 56 13.21 13.71 3.16
CA SER A 56 13.09 14.27 1.81
C SER A 56 13.62 15.70 1.73
#